data_AF-A0A926TEC0-F1
#
_entry.id   AF-A0A926TEC0-F1
#
_cell.length_a   1.000
_cell.length_b   1.000
_cell.length_c   1.000
_cell.angle_alpha   90.00
_cell.angle_beta   90.00
_cell.angle_gamma   90.00
#
_symmetry.space_group_name_H-M   'P 1'
#
loop_
_entity.id
_entity.type
_entity.pdbx_description
1 polymer ?
#
loop_
_entity_poly.entity_id
_entity_poly.type
_entity_poly.pdbx_seq_one_letter_code
_entity_poly.pdbx_strand_id
1 'polypeptide(L)'
;MDRDPATGNDEQPTRRLPDSDSKPFDSPPASPSPSRKAFWAELAGLSVLVAGLLGYAAYQMVEEAPVSVSAKPSPKLSPKPNRSATKPMPTSDRSGAIAGEPQEIYLRAPKTGIYYAVDSLLNASRREIASRSGRFCIRIVNGPIAPVSGYQQVTTSSLSLDSSGTTIDATQEKLTFDHAYTELKDAKGRWQWLGDKVDRSGVMEQCLAASTSFVKKTRGDFINHAEAAPTD
;
A
#
# COMPACT_ATOMS: atom_id res chain seq x y z
N MET A 1 80.35 33.28 -12.12
CA MET A 1 79.55 34.50 -12.29
C MET A 1 78.17 34.06 -12.75
N ASP A 2 77.09 34.22 -12.04
CA ASP A 2 76.83 34.41 -10.62
C ASP A 2 75.41 33.89 -10.40
N ARG A 3 75.17 33.30 -9.24
CA ARG A 3 73.84 32.84 -8.80
C ARG A 3 73.01 34.05 -8.37
N ASP A 4 71.70 33.96 -8.53
CA ASP A 4 70.75 34.33 -7.48
C ASP A 4 69.34 33.77 -7.76
N PRO A 5 68.74 33.01 -6.81
CA PRO A 5 67.31 32.72 -6.75
C PRO A 5 66.64 33.56 -5.66
N ALA A 6 65.52 34.23 -5.98
CA ALA A 6 64.70 34.92 -4.99
C ALA A 6 63.44 34.10 -4.65
N THR A 7 63.43 33.71 -3.38
CA THR A 7 62.41 33.08 -2.53
C THR A 7 61.07 33.84 -2.53
N GLY A 8 59.96 33.09 -2.61
CA GLY A 8 58.59 33.60 -2.45
C GLY A 8 57.81 32.77 -1.42
N ASN A 9 57.85 33.28 -0.19
CA ASN A 9 57.06 33.03 1.03
C ASN A 9 55.96 31.96 1.04
N ASP A 10 56.16 30.95 1.90
CA ASP A 10 55.15 30.09 2.50
C ASP A 10 54.27 30.90 3.49
N GLU A 11 52.99 31.08 3.16
CA GLU A 11 51.97 31.51 4.11
C GLU A 11 51.35 30.27 4.79
N GLN A 12 51.70 30.08 6.05
CA GLN A 12 51.18 29.00 6.90
C GLN A 12 49.83 29.43 7.52
N PRO A 13 48.72 28.70 7.31
CA PRO A 13 47.43 29.08 7.86
C PRO A 13 47.36 28.78 9.37
N THR A 14 47.16 29.83 10.15
CA THR A 14 46.99 29.78 11.61
C THR A 14 45.67 29.10 11.97
N ARG A 15 45.71 27.86 12.45
CA ARG A 15 44.58 27.17 13.09
C ARG A 15 44.19 27.93 14.36
N ARG A 16 43.08 28.67 14.32
CA ARG A 16 42.37 29.11 15.54
C ARG A 16 41.59 27.92 16.09
N LEU A 17 41.88 27.52 17.33
CA LEU A 17 41.01 26.66 18.11
C LEU A 17 39.71 27.42 18.44
N PRO A 18 38.54 26.78 18.39
CA PRO A 18 37.33 27.37 18.93
C PRO A 18 37.35 27.31 20.47
N ASP A 19 37.06 28.45 21.09
CA ASP A 19 36.86 28.61 22.52
C ASP A 19 35.74 27.69 23.03
N SER A 20 36.05 26.92 24.08
CA SER A 20 35.08 26.15 24.86
C SER A 20 34.30 27.09 25.76
N ASP A 21 33.16 27.58 25.26
CA ASP A 21 32.13 28.21 26.09
C ASP A 21 31.33 27.12 26.83
N SER A 22 31.71 26.91 28.08
CA SER A 22 30.98 26.14 29.08
C SER A 22 29.68 26.87 29.46
N LYS A 23 28.55 26.41 28.91
CA LYS A 23 27.22 26.77 29.42
C LYS A 23 26.93 26.03 30.74
N PRO A 24 26.40 26.70 31.76
CA PRO A 24 25.93 26.05 32.98
C PRO A 24 24.71 25.17 32.68
N PHE A 25 24.70 23.99 33.29
CA PHE A 25 23.59 23.04 33.27
C PHE A 25 22.33 23.67 33.90
N ASP A 26 21.35 24.01 33.06
CA ASP A 26 20.00 24.30 33.52
C ASP A 26 19.36 23.00 34.04
N SER A 27 18.81 23.09 35.25
CA SER A 27 18.10 21.99 35.92
C SER A 27 16.84 21.60 35.15
N PRO A 28 16.45 20.30 35.11
CA PRO A 28 15.25 19.87 34.43
C PRO A 28 13.98 20.42 35.11
N PRO A 29 12.94 20.80 34.34
CA PRO A 29 11.69 21.28 34.89
C PRO A 29 10.93 20.17 35.62
N ALA A 30 10.36 20.53 36.77
CA ALA A 30 9.55 19.68 37.62
C ALA A 30 8.36 19.05 36.87
N SER A 31 8.13 17.76 37.11
CA SER A 31 7.00 17.00 36.60
C SER A 31 5.65 17.63 36.98
N PRO A 32 4.71 17.83 36.04
CA PRO A 32 3.36 18.28 36.37
C PRO A 32 2.57 17.16 37.07
N SER A 33 2.03 17.49 38.24
CA SER A 33 1.13 16.65 39.05
C SER A 33 -0.11 16.18 38.28
N PRO A 34 -0.58 14.94 38.50
CA PRO A 34 -1.77 14.41 37.84
C PRO A 34 -3.02 14.87 38.56
N SER A 35 -3.64 15.97 38.13
CA SER A 35 -5.02 16.25 38.50
C SER A 35 -5.77 16.96 37.37
N ARG A 36 -7.01 16.51 37.15
CA ARG A 36 -8.10 17.16 36.38
C ARG A 36 -8.40 16.78 34.93
N LYS A 37 -7.76 15.77 34.31
CA LYS A 37 -8.17 15.30 32.96
C LYS A 37 -8.96 13.98 32.90
N ALA A 38 -9.20 13.33 34.03
CA ALA A 38 -9.90 12.03 34.07
C ALA A 38 -11.44 12.11 34.12
N PHE A 39 -12.06 13.31 34.11
CA PHE A 39 -13.50 13.44 34.35
C PHE A 39 -14.37 13.61 33.10
N TRP A 40 -13.79 13.69 31.89
CA TRP A 40 -14.54 13.91 30.63
C TRP A 40 -14.55 12.70 29.69
N ALA A 41 -13.93 11.58 30.06
CA ALA A 41 -13.82 10.39 29.21
C ALA A 41 -15.01 9.41 29.32
N GLU A 42 -15.88 9.55 30.33
CA GLU A 42 -16.96 8.57 30.57
C GLU A 42 -18.31 8.86 29.88
N LEU A 43 -18.52 10.03 29.28
CA LEU A 43 -19.81 10.38 28.67
C LEU A 43 -19.93 10.10 27.16
N ALA A 44 -18.86 9.71 26.48
CA ALA A 44 -18.87 9.44 25.02
C ALA A 44 -19.18 7.97 24.66
N GLY A 45 -19.11 7.03 25.61
CA GLY A 45 -19.27 5.60 25.35
C GLY A 45 -20.72 5.12 25.18
N LEU A 46 -21.70 5.87 25.70
CA LEU A 46 -23.09 5.42 25.81
C LEU A 46 -23.95 5.75 24.56
N SER A 47 -23.52 6.70 23.73
CA SER A 47 -24.26 7.12 22.53
C SER A 47 -24.12 6.16 21.34
N VAL A 48 -22.99 5.44 21.24
CA VAL A 48 -22.73 4.51 20.12
C VAL A 48 -23.60 3.24 20.19
N LEU A 49 -23.91 2.76 21.39
CA LEU A 49 -24.72 1.55 21.59
C LEU A 49 -26.19 1.75 21.18
N VAL A 50 -26.76 2.94 21.41
CA VAL A 50 -28.17 3.22 21.07
C VAL A 50 -28.37 3.37 19.56
N ALA A 51 -27.41 3.97 18.84
CA ALA A 51 -27.47 4.09 17.38
C ALA A 51 -27.33 2.72 16.68
N GLY A 52 -26.49 1.83 17.21
CA GLY A 52 -26.32 0.48 16.66
C GLY A 52 -27.58 -0.39 16.75
N LEU A 53 -28.33 -0.30 17.86
CA LEU A 53 -29.54 -1.10 18.05
C LEU A 53 -30.71 -0.65 17.14
N LEU A 54 -30.84 0.66 16.87
CA LEU A 54 -31.88 1.16 15.96
C LEU A 54 -31.59 0.79 14.49
N GLY A 55 -30.32 0.75 14.08
CA GLY A 55 -29.94 0.32 12.73
C GLY A 55 -30.22 -1.17 12.46
N TYR A 56 -29.99 -2.04 13.44
CA TYR A 56 -30.19 -3.48 13.28
C TYR A 56 -31.67 -3.88 13.13
N ALA A 57 -32.57 -3.19 13.83
CA ALA A 57 -34.01 -3.46 13.72
C ALA A 57 -34.59 -3.08 12.33
N ALA A 58 -34.06 -2.03 11.70
CA ALA A 58 -34.49 -1.62 10.35
C ALA A 58 -34.02 -2.61 9.26
N TYR A 59 -32.88 -3.27 9.44
CA TYR A 59 -32.34 -4.23 8.49
C TYR A 59 -33.21 -5.50 8.39
N GLN A 60 -33.70 -6.01 9.53
CA GLN A 60 -34.51 -7.23 9.56
C GLN A 60 -35.88 -7.08 8.88
N MET A 61 -36.40 -5.85 8.73
CA MET A 61 -37.70 -5.61 8.08
C MET A 61 -37.64 -5.56 6.54
N VAL A 62 -36.44 -5.57 5.94
CA VAL A 62 -36.29 -5.51 4.46
C VAL A 62 -36.17 -6.91 3.84
N GLU A 63 -35.81 -7.95 4.61
CA GLU A 63 -35.59 -9.30 4.07
C GLU A 63 -36.89 -10.12 3.85
N GLU A 64 -38.04 -9.71 4.39
CA GLU A 64 -39.29 -10.50 4.31
C GLU A 64 -40.32 -9.99 3.28
N ALA A 65 -39.88 -9.54 2.10
CA ALA A 65 -40.79 -9.31 0.97
C ALA A 65 -40.70 -10.45 -0.06
N PRO A 66 -41.62 -11.43 -0.07
CA PRO A 66 -41.62 -12.48 -1.08
C PRO A 66 -42.09 -11.95 -2.44
N VAL A 67 -41.20 -12.02 -3.43
CA VAL A 67 -41.50 -11.73 -4.84
C VAL A 67 -42.40 -12.82 -5.40
N SER A 68 -43.71 -12.53 -5.48
CA SER A 68 -44.69 -13.32 -6.24
C SER A 68 -44.56 -12.99 -7.73
N VAL A 69 -43.98 -13.90 -8.51
CA VAL A 69 -44.11 -13.88 -9.98
C VAL A 69 -45.03 -15.02 -10.42
N SER A 70 -46.26 -14.64 -10.69
CA SER A 70 -47.25 -15.42 -11.43
C SER A 70 -46.93 -15.32 -12.92
N ALA A 71 -46.69 -16.47 -13.59
CA ALA A 71 -46.69 -16.54 -15.05
C ALA A 71 -47.40 -17.82 -15.52
N LYS A 72 -48.45 -17.58 -16.30
CA LYS A 72 -49.44 -18.51 -16.86
C LYS A 72 -48.88 -19.26 -18.09
N PRO A 73 -49.27 -20.52 -18.36
CA PRO A 73 -48.74 -21.30 -19.49
C PRO A 73 -49.69 -21.34 -20.71
N SER A 74 -49.12 -21.52 -21.91
CA SER A 74 -49.62 -22.25 -23.12
C SER A 74 -49.30 -21.53 -24.45
N PRO A 75 -49.41 -22.18 -25.64
CA PRO A 75 -48.96 -23.53 -26.03
C PRO A 75 -48.24 -23.58 -27.41
N LYS A 76 -47.70 -24.76 -27.72
CA LYS A 76 -47.03 -25.18 -28.97
C LYS A 76 -47.91 -25.12 -30.23
N LEU A 77 -47.30 -24.81 -31.39
CA LEU A 77 -47.61 -25.44 -32.68
C LEU A 77 -46.38 -25.38 -33.63
N SER A 78 -45.94 -26.55 -34.10
CA SER A 78 -44.96 -26.77 -35.19
C SER A 78 -45.72 -27.13 -36.49
N PRO A 79 -45.14 -27.63 -37.61
CA PRO A 79 -43.77 -27.56 -38.19
C PRO A 79 -43.76 -27.29 -39.73
N LYS A 80 -42.58 -27.04 -40.36
CA LYS A 80 -41.97 -27.82 -41.48
C LYS A 80 -40.81 -27.09 -42.19
N PRO A 81 -39.94 -27.81 -42.94
CA PRO A 81 -38.49 -27.62 -42.90
C PRO A 81 -37.92 -27.05 -44.22
N ASN A 82 -36.72 -26.47 -44.14
CA ASN A 82 -35.82 -26.47 -45.30
C ASN A 82 -34.35 -26.52 -44.87
N ARG A 83 -33.78 -27.71 -45.05
CA ARG A 83 -32.46 -28.01 -45.63
C ARG A 83 -31.45 -26.84 -45.68
N SER A 84 -30.41 -26.92 -44.86
CA SER A 84 -29.00 -26.85 -45.31
C SER A 84 -28.05 -27.17 -44.17
N ALA A 85 -27.08 -28.03 -44.46
CA ALA A 85 -26.07 -28.51 -43.55
C ALA A 85 -25.07 -27.39 -43.22
N THR A 86 -24.95 -27.05 -41.94
CA THR A 86 -23.74 -26.44 -41.37
C THR A 86 -23.66 -26.94 -39.93
N LYS A 87 -22.60 -27.68 -39.63
CA LYS A 87 -22.27 -28.18 -38.28
C LYS A 87 -22.14 -26.98 -37.34
N PRO A 88 -23.00 -26.80 -36.31
CA PRO A 88 -22.74 -25.85 -35.26
C PRO A 88 -21.80 -26.54 -34.26
N MET A 89 -20.63 -25.95 -34.08
CA MET A 89 -19.75 -26.20 -32.94
C MET A 89 -20.57 -26.02 -31.65
N PRO A 90 -20.41 -26.87 -30.61
CA PRO A 90 -21.13 -26.66 -29.36
C PRO A 90 -20.72 -25.32 -28.76
N THR A 91 -21.60 -24.33 -28.87
CA THR A 91 -21.61 -23.15 -28.01
C THR A 91 -21.81 -23.67 -26.60
N SER A 92 -20.69 -23.77 -25.87
CA SER A 92 -20.70 -23.92 -24.44
C SER A 92 -21.27 -22.63 -23.86
N ASP A 93 -22.57 -22.65 -23.60
CA ASP A 93 -23.24 -21.76 -22.67
C ASP A 93 -22.62 -21.97 -21.28
N ARG A 94 -21.51 -21.29 -21.03
CA ARG A 94 -21.05 -21.00 -19.67
C ARG A 94 -21.10 -19.49 -19.47
N SER A 95 -22.30 -18.95 -19.60
CA SER A 95 -22.71 -17.71 -18.95
C SER A 95 -22.74 -17.97 -17.43
N GLY A 96 -21.55 -17.98 -16.84
CA GLY A 96 -21.34 -17.75 -15.42
C GLY A 96 -20.87 -16.32 -15.27
N ALA A 97 -21.73 -15.36 -15.63
CA ALA A 97 -21.55 -13.98 -15.24
C ALA A 97 -21.68 -13.94 -13.70
N ILE A 98 -20.56 -14.14 -13.01
CA ILE A 98 -20.41 -13.64 -11.65
C ILE A 98 -20.28 -12.13 -11.82
N ALA A 99 -21.43 -11.48 -12.00
CA ALA A 99 -21.59 -10.07 -11.70
C ALA A 99 -21.45 -9.95 -10.18
N GLY A 100 -20.21 -9.97 -9.69
CA GLY A 100 -19.92 -9.40 -8.39
C GLY A 100 -20.37 -7.96 -8.48
N GLU A 101 -21.38 -7.60 -7.70
CA GLU A 101 -21.77 -6.21 -7.46
C GLU A 101 -20.51 -5.35 -7.36
N PRO A 102 -20.40 -4.22 -8.09
CA PRO A 102 -19.20 -3.39 -8.07
C PRO A 102 -18.72 -3.08 -6.64
N GLN A 103 -19.66 -3.00 -5.68
CA GLN A 103 -19.38 -2.76 -4.27
C GLN A 103 -18.54 -3.87 -3.59
N GLU A 104 -18.72 -5.16 -3.92
CA GLU A 104 -17.93 -6.25 -3.30
C GLU A 104 -16.46 -6.24 -3.75
N ILE A 105 -16.19 -5.79 -4.98
CA ILE A 105 -14.81 -5.68 -5.49
C ILE A 105 -14.07 -4.53 -4.79
N TYR A 106 -14.77 -3.43 -4.47
CA TYR A 106 -14.18 -2.33 -3.69
C TYR A 106 -13.92 -2.70 -2.23
N LEU A 107 -14.69 -3.62 -1.64
CA LEU A 107 -14.37 -4.22 -0.34
C LEU A 107 -13.10 -5.10 -0.40
N ARG A 108 -12.61 -5.43 -1.60
CA ARG A 108 -11.36 -6.16 -1.85
C ARG A 108 -10.19 -5.29 -2.31
N ALA A 109 -10.37 -3.97 -2.33
CA ALA A 109 -9.32 -3.07 -2.77
C ALA A 109 -8.16 -3.01 -1.77
N PRO A 110 -6.90 -2.97 -2.24
CA PRO A 110 -5.73 -2.80 -1.39
C PRO A 110 -5.84 -1.53 -0.55
N LYS A 111 -5.56 -1.63 0.75
CA LYS A 111 -5.43 -0.45 1.60
C LYS A 111 -4.23 0.37 1.13
N THR A 112 -4.40 1.69 1.03
CA THR A 112 -3.28 2.59 0.69
C THR A 112 -2.39 2.77 1.91
N GLY A 113 -1.09 2.90 1.69
CA GLY A 113 -0.13 3.09 2.77
C GLY A 113 1.22 2.47 2.48
N ILE A 114 2.10 2.54 3.48
CA ILE A 114 3.40 1.86 3.46
C ILE A 114 3.30 0.56 4.27
N TYR A 115 3.82 -0.51 3.69
CA TYR A 115 3.99 -1.81 4.30
C TYR A 115 5.49 -2.13 4.41
N TYR A 116 5.99 -2.46 5.60
CA TYR A 116 7.38 -2.84 5.81
C TYR A 116 7.54 -4.34 5.97
N ALA A 117 8.71 -4.86 5.60
CA ALA A 117 9.01 -6.28 5.78
C ALA A 117 8.89 -6.68 7.26
N VAL A 118 8.23 -7.82 7.49
CA VAL A 118 8.22 -8.47 8.81
C VAL A 118 9.52 -9.23 9.07
N ASP A 119 10.18 -9.69 8.00
CA ASP A 119 11.43 -10.47 8.05
C ASP A 119 12.65 -9.55 8.21
N SER A 120 13.52 -9.88 9.17
CA SER A 120 14.75 -9.14 9.45
C SER A 120 15.77 -9.19 8.30
N LEU A 121 15.72 -10.22 7.44
CA LEU A 121 16.59 -10.33 6.25
C LEU A 121 16.26 -9.31 5.17
N LEU A 122 15.02 -8.81 5.15
CA LEU A 122 14.52 -7.85 4.16
C LEU A 122 14.52 -6.42 4.71
N ASN A 123 15.39 -6.12 5.66
CA ASN A 123 15.52 -4.80 6.25
C ASN A 123 15.67 -3.71 5.15
N ALA A 124 15.09 -2.53 5.40
CA ALA A 124 14.95 -1.44 4.42
C ALA A 124 14.10 -1.72 3.16
N SER A 125 13.55 -2.93 3.00
CA SER A 125 12.54 -3.20 1.98
C SER A 125 11.15 -2.76 2.44
N ARG A 126 10.34 -2.28 1.49
CA ARG A 126 8.95 -1.88 1.74
C ARG A 126 8.10 -1.96 0.49
N ARG A 127 6.79 -1.88 0.67
CA ARG A 127 5.78 -1.75 -0.38
C ARG A 127 4.98 -0.50 -0.09
N GLU A 128 4.79 0.35 -1.09
CA GLU A 128 3.98 1.56 -0.95
C GLU A 128 2.81 1.47 -1.92
N ILE A 129 1.58 1.52 -1.43
CA ILE A 129 0.37 1.43 -2.26
C ILE A 129 -0.34 2.79 -2.24
N ALA A 130 -0.54 3.36 -3.42
CA ALA A 130 -1.30 4.59 -3.61
C ALA A 130 -2.51 4.35 -4.51
N SER A 131 -3.55 5.17 -4.34
CA SER A 131 -4.74 5.16 -5.18
C SER A 131 -5.14 6.57 -5.58
N ARG A 132 -5.61 6.72 -6.82
CA ARG A 132 -6.24 7.93 -7.34
C ARG A 132 -7.27 7.56 -8.39
N SER A 133 -8.49 8.10 -8.26
CA SER A 133 -9.56 7.93 -9.25
C SER A 133 -9.81 6.46 -9.63
N GLY A 134 -9.81 5.56 -8.64
CA GLY A 134 -10.01 4.12 -8.83
C GLY A 134 -8.80 3.35 -9.37
N ARG A 135 -7.71 4.04 -9.73
CA ARG A 135 -6.46 3.42 -10.14
C ARG A 135 -5.54 3.21 -8.95
N PHE A 136 -5.05 1.99 -8.80
CA PHE A 136 -4.08 1.62 -7.77
C PHE A 136 -2.68 1.43 -8.37
N CYS A 137 -1.67 1.87 -7.64
CA CYS A 137 -0.26 1.71 -7.99
C CYS A 137 0.52 1.22 -6.77
N ILE A 138 1.48 0.34 -6.98
CA ILE A 138 2.42 -0.13 -5.98
C ILE A 138 3.84 0.32 -6.34
N ARG A 139 4.59 0.79 -5.35
CA ARG A 139 6.04 0.97 -5.42
C ARG A 139 6.69 -0.10 -4.54
N ILE A 140 7.33 -1.05 -5.19
CA ILE A 140 8.08 -2.16 -4.61
C ILE A 140 9.51 -1.69 -4.42
N VAL A 141 9.89 -1.42 -3.17
CA VAL A 141 11.26 -1.05 -2.80
C VAL A 141 11.94 -2.26 -2.19
N ASN A 142 12.92 -2.80 -2.90
CA ASN A 142 13.75 -3.89 -2.41
C ASN A 142 15.08 -3.32 -1.94
N GLY A 143 15.27 -3.31 -0.62
CA GLY A 143 16.57 -3.02 0.00
C GLY A 143 17.58 -4.12 -0.29
N PRO A 144 18.88 -3.85 -0.08
CA PRO A 144 19.86 -4.92 -0.07
C PRO A 144 19.56 -5.90 1.07
N ILE A 145 19.91 -7.18 0.89
CA ILE A 145 19.71 -8.21 1.91
C ILE A 145 20.68 -7.91 3.06
N ALA A 146 20.19 -7.81 4.30
CA ALA A 146 21.04 -7.58 5.45
C ALA A 146 22.09 -8.72 5.60
N PRO A 147 23.34 -8.42 5.99
CA PRO A 147 23.90 -7.12 6.38
C PRO A 147 24.59 -6.38 5.21
N VAL A 148 24.25 -6.68 3.96
CA VAL A 148 24.98 -6.16 2.79
C VAL A 148 24.57 -4.71 2.50
N SER A 149 25.54 -3.79 2.40
CA SER A 149 25.28 -2.44 1.90
C SER A 149 25.08 -2.43 0.38
N GLY A 150 24.18 -1.59 -0.13
CA GLY A 150 23.87 -1.58 -1.56
C GLY A 150 22.77 -0.61 -1.97
N TYR A 151 22.54 -0.52 -3.28
CA TYR A 151 21.44 0.29 -3.82
C TYR A 151 20.12 -0.45 -3.75
N GLN A 152 19.06 0.28 -3.42
CA GLN A 152 17.69 -0.22 -3.53
C GLN A 152 17.31 -0.45 -4.99
N GLN A 153 16.58 -1.53 -5.24
CA GLN A 153 15.88 -1.76 -6.49
C GLN A 153 14.42 -1.34 -6.32
N VAL A 154 13.98 -0.36 -7.10
CA VAL A 154 12.62 0.18 -7.01
C VAL A 154 11.85 -0.15 -8.28
N THR A 155 10.71 -0.81 -8.14
CA THR A 155 9.76 -1.03 -9.23
C THR A 155 8.46 -0.35 -8.89
N THR A 156 7.94 0.51 -9.76
CA THR A 156 6.58 1.05 -9.63
C THR A 156 5.71 0.40 -10.70
N SER A 157 4.60 -0.21 -10.30
CA SER A 157 3.67 -0.91 -11.18
C SER A 157 2.22 -0.56 -10.86
N SER A 158 1.36 -0.57 -11.88
CA SER A 158 -0.10 -0.49 -11.66
C SER A 158 -0.62 -1.80 -11.10
N LEU A 159 -1.66 -1.74 -10.26
CA LEU A 159 -2.36 -2.89 -9.73
C LEU A 159 -3.69 -3.10 -10.46
N SER A 160 -4.05 -4.35 -10.66
CA SER A 160 -5.39 -4.78 -11.10
C SER A 160 -5.95 -5.80 -10.13
N LEU A 161 -7.26 -5.76 -9.92
CA LEU A 161 -8.01 -6.86 -9.31
C LEU A 161 -8.56 -7.76 -10.41
N ASP A 162 -8.36 -9.06 -10.28
CA ASP A 162 -9.05 -10.03 -11.11
C ASP A 162 -10.45 -10.37 -10.56
N SER A 163 -11.23 -11.15 -11.32
CA SER A 163 -12.57 -11.58 -10.94
C SER A 163 -12.61 -12.49 -9.71
N SER A 164 -11.47 -13.05 -9.29
CA SER A 164 -11.35 -13.82 -8.04
C SER A 164 -11.11 -12.92 -6.83
N GLY A 165 -10.89 -11.61 -7.04
CA GLY A 165 -10.44 -10.68 -6.02
C GLY A 165 -8.95 -10.78 -5.71
N THR A 166 -8.17 -11.46 -6.57
CA THR A 166 -6.72 -11.48 -6.46
C THR A 166 -6.17 -10.17 -6.98
N THR A 167 -5.30 -9.52 -6.20
CA THR A 167 -4.55 -8.36 -6.66
C THR A 167 -3.30 -8.82 -7.40
N ILE A 168 -3.11 -8.34 -8.62
CA ILE A 168 -1.94 -8.64 -9.46
C ILE A 168 -1.32 -7.32 -9.88
N ASP A 169 -0.01 -7.22 -9.77
CA ASP A 169 0.73 -6.07 -10.26
C ASP A 169 1.03 -6.20 -11.77
N ALA A 170 1.40 -5.11 -12.43
CA ALA A 170 1.71 -5.13 -13.85
C ALA A 170 2.99 -5.92 -14.23
N THR A 171 3.73 -6.44 -13.25
CA THR A 171 4.81 -7.42 -13.45
C THR A 171 4.36 -8.87 -13.32
N GLN A 172 3.05 -9.10 -13.13
CA GLN A 172 2.40 -10.39 -12.90
C GLN A 172 2.68 -10.99 -11.51
N GLU A 173 3.16 -10.19 -10.55
CA GLU A 173 3.30 -10.63 -9.18
C GLU A 173 1.93 -10.62 -8.49
N LYS A 174 1.58 -11.76 -7.87
CA LYS A 174 0.38 -11.88 -7.07
C LYS A 174 0.59 -11.28 -5.69
N LEU A 175 -0.30 -10.37 -5.32
CA LEU A 175 -0.37 -9.74 -4.01
C LEU A 175 -1.59 -10.26 -3.26
N THR A 176 -1.36 -10.79 -2.06
CA THR A 176 -2.44 -11.30 -1.20
C THR A 176 -2.53 -10.45 0.06
N PHE A 177 -3.73 -9.99 0.38
CA PHE A 177 -3.98 -9.22 1.59
C PHE A 177 -4.72 -10.09 2.62
N ASP A 178 -4.47 -9.84 3.90
CA ASP A 178 -5.31 -10.37 4.97
C ASP A 178 -6.70 -9.72 4.96
N HIS A 179 -7.65 -10.30 5.70
CA HIS A 179 -9.02 -9.77 5.78
C HIS A 179 -9.11 -8.34 6.33
N ALA A 180 -8.12 -7.90 7.12
CA ALA A 180 -8.06 -6.55 7.66
C ALA A 180 -7.27 -5.56 6.76
N TYR A 181 -6.67 -6.03 5.66
CA TYR A 181 -5.77 -5.27 4.78
C TYR A 181 -4.57 -4.62 5.50
N THR A 182 -4.19 -5.20 6.63
CA THR A 182 -3.04 -4.78 7.45
C THR A 182 -1.79 -5.57 7.15
N GLU A 183 -1.91 -6.72 6.49
CA GLU A 183 -0.82 -7.56 6.03
C GLU A 183 -0.92 -7.76 4.52
N LEU A 184 0.20 -7.57 3.84
CA LEU A 184 0.40 -7.88 2.43
C LEU A 184 1.38 -9.04 2.34
N LYS A 185 1.13 -9.98 1.42
CA LYS A 185 2.03 -11.07 1.06
C LYS A 185 2.33 -11.02 -0.42
N ASP A 186 3.61 -11.15 -0.75
CA ASP A 186 4.11 -11.27 -2.11
C ASP A 186 5.09 -12.47 -2.21
N ALA A 187 5.80 -12.63 -3.33
CA ALA A 187 6.72 -13.76 -3.49
C ALA A 187 7.94 -13.70 -2.55
N LYS A 188 8.25 -12.51 -2.00
CA LYS A 188 9.42 -12.30 -1.14
C LYS A 188 9.12 -12.45 0.33
N GLY A 189 7.88 -12.18 0.76
CA GLY A 189 7.52 -12.39 2.15
C GLY A 189 6.25 -11.67 2.57
N ARG A 190 6.20 -11.37 3.87
CA ARG A 190 5.08 -10.69 4.53
C ARG A 190 5.45 -9.27 4.87
N TRP A 191 4.48 -8.38 4.72
CA TRP A 191 4.62 -6.95 4.85
C TRP A 191 3.51 -6.41 5.75
N GLN A 192 3.88 -5.65 6.77
CA GLN A 192 2.92 -5.09 7.73
C GLN A 192 2.68 -3.60 7.47
N TRP A 193 1.41 -3.22 7.43
CA TRP A 193 0.98 -1.85 7.24
C TRP A 193 1.38 -0.98 8.45
N LEU A 194 2.05 0.14 8.18
CA LEU A 194 2.58 1.05 9.22
C LEU A 194 2.02 2.47 9.15
N GLY A 195 1.32 2.83 8.07
CA GLY A 195 0.62 4.11 8.00
C GLY A 195 0.26 4.56 6.59
N ASP A 196 -0.52 5.64 6.53
CA ASP A 196 -1.11 6.18 5.28
C ASP A 196 -0.16 7.06 4.45
N LYS A 197 1.00 7.44 5.02
CA LYS A 197 1.91 8.39 4.36
C LYS A 197 2.65 7.71 3.22
N VAL A 198 2.16 7.84 1.99
CA VAL A 198 2.85 7.42 0.77
C VAL A 198 3.34 8.64 0.01
N ASP A 199 4.61 8.62 -0.41
CA ASP A 199 5.13 9.62 -1.36
C ASP A 199 4.50 9.37 -2.74
N ARG A 200 3.52 10.23 -3.08
CA ARG A 200 2.82 10.16 -4.36
C ARG A 200 3.57 10.86 -5.48
N SER A 201 4.74 11.46 -5.25
CA SER A 201 5.47 12.21 -6.27
C SER A 201 6.23 11.32 -7.27
N GLY A 202 6.82 11.96 -8.28
CA GLY A 202 7.74 11.32 -9.23
C GLY A 202 7.11 10.17 -10.01
N VAL A 203 7.72 8.98 -9.92
CA VAL A 203 7.27 7.79 -10.65
C VAL A 203 5.90 7.29 -10.17
N MET A 204 5.57 7.50 -8.89
CA MET A 204 4.26 7.11 -8.36
C MET A 204 3.15 7.95 -9.00
N GLU A 205 3.37 9.27 -9.12
CA GLU A 205 2.45 10.19 -9.79
C GLU A 205 2.25 9.80 -11.26
N GLN A 206 3.34 9.48 -11.97
CA GLN A 206 3.28 8.99 -13.35
C GLN A 206 2.44 7.72 -13.46
N CYS A 207 2.60 6.78 -12.53
CA CYS A 207 1.77 5.59 -12.49
C CYS A 207 0.31 5.94 -12.28
N LEU A 208 -0.01 6.80 -11.30
CA LEU A 208 -1.38 7.20 -10.97
C LEU A 208 -2.05 8.03 -12.07
N ALA A 209 -1.29 8.68 -12.95
CA ALA A 209 -1.80 9.46 -14.07
C ALA A 209 -2.00 8.63 -15.35
N ALA A 210 -1.33 7.48 -15.44
CA ALA A 210 -1.39 6.64 -16.63
C ALA A 210 -2.79 6.02 -16.82
N SER A 211 -3.27 5.99 -18.07
CA SER A 211 -4.53 5.38 -18.46
C SER A 211 -4.41 3.88 -18.75
N THR A 212 -3.20 3.37 -18.95
CA THR A 212 -2.90 1.98 -19.32
C THR A 212 -2.07 1.28 -18.23
N SER A 213 -1.73 0.01 -18.45
CA SER A 213 -0.77 -0.69 -17.58
C SER A 213 0.54 0.09 -17.48
N PHE A 214 1.10 0.19 -16.28
CA PHE A 214 2.32 0.95 -16.01
C PHE A 214 3.32 0.07 -15.28
N VAL A 215 4.58 0.05 -15.75
CA VAL A 215 5.72 -0.52 -15.05
C VAL A 215 6.93 0.36 -15.28
N LYS A 216 7.63 0.74 -14.22
CA LYS A 216 8.92 1.44 -14.31
C LYS A 216 9.87 0.96 -13.24
N LYS A 217 11.08 0.60 -13.65
CA LYS A 217 12.18 0.22 -12.76
C LYS A 217 13.14 1.39 -12.62
N THR A 218 13.53 1.69 -11.39
CA THR A 218 14.46 2.77 -11.05
C THR A 218 15.45 2.30 -9.98
N ARG A 219 16.63 2.91 -9.98
CA ARG A 219 17.59 2.77 -8.87
C ARG A 219 17.12 3.68 -7.72
N GLY A 220 17.01 3.12 -6.52
CA GLY A 220 16.72 3.88 -5.31
C GLY A 220 17.99 4.30 -4.58
N ASP A 221 17.84 4.61 -3.29
CA ASP A 221 18.93 5.12 -2.46
C ASP A 221 19.96 4.03 -2.15
N PHE A 222 21.18 4.47 -1.82
CA PHE A 222 22.20 3.59 -1.26
C PHE A 222 21.97 3.42 0.24
N ILE A 223 21.87 2.18 0.70
CA ILE A 223 21.70 1.83 2.12
C ILE A 223 23.03 1.29 2.64
N ASN A 224 23.50 1.88 3.73
CA ASN A 224 24.69 1.43 4.44
C ASN A 224 24.29 0.67 5.70
N HIS A 225 24.69 -0.60 5.82
CA HIS A 225 24.39 -1.46 6.97
C HIS A 225 25.54 -1.52 7.99
N ALA A 226 26.61 -0.75 7.81
CA ALA A 226 27.80 -0.77 8.66
C ALA A 226 27.62 -0.21 10.10
N GLU A 227 26.40 0.07 10.55
CA GLU A 227 26.12 0.78 11.81
C GLU A 227 25.15 -0.01 12.70
N ALA A 228 25.48 -1.27 12.97
CA ALA A 228 24.79 -2.07 13.98
C ALA A 228 25.76 -3.03 14.70
N ALA A 229 27.04 -2.66 14.81
CA ALA A 229 27.91 -3.30 15.79
C ALA A 229 27.56 -2.71 17.17
N PRO A 230 27.11 -3.51 18.15
CA PRO A 230 27.00 -3.02 19.51
C PRO A 230 28.40 -2.62 19.99
N THR A 231 28.55 -1.37 20.42
CA THR A 231 29.66 -1.00 21.30
C THR A 231 29.37 -1.65 22.66
N ASP A 232 30.13 -2.70 22.98
CA ASP A 232 30.25 -3.23 24.34
C ASP A 232 30.85 -2.19 25.30
#